data_AF-A0A392V7A4-F1
#
_entry.id   AF-A0A392V7A4-F1
#
_cell.length_a   1.000
_cell.length_b   1.000
_cell.length_c   1.000
_cell.angle_alpha   90.00
_cell.angle_beta   90.00
_cell.angle_gamma   90.00
#
_symmetry.space_group_name_H-M   'P 1'
#
loop_
_entity.id
_entity.type
_entity.pdbx_description
1 polymer ?
#
loop_
_entity_poly.entity_id
_entity_poly.type
_entity_poly.pdbx_seq_one_letter_code
_entity_poly.pdbx_strand_id
1 'polypeptide(L)' 'MAPRFNYVVCSIEESNDVTQLTVDELQSSLLVHEQRMKAQKDKEEEQALKITANGR' A
#
# COMPACT_ATOMS: atom_id res chain seq x y z
N MET A 1 -7.15 4.45 -5.97
CA MET A 1 -6.73 3.08 -6.31
C MET A 1 -7.52 2.11 -5.44
N ALA A 2 -7.84 0.92 -5.94
CA ALA A 2 -8.57 -0.07 -5.16
C ALA A 2 -7.59 -0.78 -4.20
N PRO A 3 -7.71 -0.62 -2.87
CA PRO A 3 -6.73 -1.15 -1.91
C PRO A 3 -6.52 -2.66 -2.04
N ARG A 4 -7.60 -3.37 -2.45
CA ARG A 4 -7.61 -4.82 -2.69
C ARG A 4 -6.57 -5.32 -3.70
N PHE A 5 -6.10 -4.46 -4.61
CA PHE A 5 -5.15 -4.85 -5.66
C PHE A 5 -3.75 -4.26 -5.47
N ASN A 6 -3.51 -3.51 -4.40
CA ASN A 6 -2.23 -2.84 -4.19
C ASN A 6 -1.04 -3.83 -4.21
N TYR A 7 -1.22 -5.03 -3.65
CA TYR A 7 -0.18 -6.07 -3.71
C TYR A 7 0.10 -6.54 -5.15
N VAL A 8 -0.96 -6.73 -5.96
CA VAL A 8 -0.80 -7.16 -7.36
C VAL A 8 -0.10 -6.08 -8.18
N VAL A 9 -0.47 -4.82 -8.00
CA VAL A 9 0.15 -3.69 -8.69
C VAL A 9 1.63 -3.55 -8.30
N CYS A 10 1.92 -3.56 -7.00
CA CYS A 10 3.28 -3.52 -6.48
C CYS A 10 4.14 -4.65 -7.05
N SER A 11 3.63 -5.89 -7.05
CA SER A 11 4.37 -7.03 -7.63
C SER A 11 4.66 -6.86 -9.13
N ILE A 12 3.75 -6.27 -9.91
CA ILE A 12 3.96 -6.03 -11.34
C ILE A 12 5.02 -4.94 -11.57
N GLU A 13 4.93 -3.84 -10.81
CA GLU A 13 5.88 -2.72 -10.89
C GLU A 13 7.31 -3.20 -10.54
N GLU A 14 7.48 -3.85 -9.39
CA GLU A 14 8.77 -4.31 -8.91
C GLU A 14 9.35 -5.45 -9.77
N SER A 15 8.51 -6.35 -10.30
CA SER A 15 8.97 -7.45 -11.16
C SER A 15 9.42 -6.98 -12.55
N ASN A 16 8.99 -5.80 -12.99
CA ASN A 16 9.44 -5.23 -14.26
C ASN A 16 10.80 -4.53 -14.11
N ASP A 17 11.10 -4.00 -12.92
CA ASP A 17 12.31 -3.22 -12.63
C ASP A 17 13.46 -4.03 -12.00
N VAL A 18 13.24 -5.26 -11.52
CA VAL A 18 14.29 -6.11 -10.86
C VAL A 18 15.52 -6.43 -11.72
N THR A 19 15.46 -6.29 -13.05
CA THR A 19 16.66 -6.48 -13.89
C THR A 19 17.54 -5.24 -13.96
N GLN A 20 17.03 -4.09 -13.51
CA GLN A 20 17.71 -2.80 -13.56
C GLN A 20 18.02 -2.25 -12.17
N LEU A 21 17.23 -2.62 -11.16
CA LEU A 21 17.42 -2.16 -9.77
C LEU A 21 18.44 -3.00 -9.01
N THR A 22 19.25 -2.30 -8.22
CA THR A 22 20.05 -2.90 -7.15
C THR A 22 19.17 -3.33 -5.98
N VAL A 23 19.72 -4.17 -5.09
CA VAL A 23 19.01 -4.64 -3.89
C VAL A 23 18.55 -3.47 -3.00
N ASP A 24 19.39 -2.45 -2.85
CA ASP A 24 19.09 -1.29 -1.99
C ASP A 24 17.96 -0.43 -2.57
N GLU A 25 17.89 -0.29 -3.90
CA GLU A 25 16.84 0.45 -4.58
C GLU A 25 15.51 -0.30 -4.52
N LEU A 26 15.52 -1.61 -4.77
CA LEU A 26 14.35 -2.49 -4.62
C LEU A 26 13.80 -2.43 -3.20
N GLN A 27 14.68 -2.52 -2.19
CA GLN A 27 14.27 -2.43 -0.78
C GLN A 27 13.67 -1.06 -0.45
N SER A 28 14.25 0.02 -0.97
CA SER A 28 13.73 1.38 -0.77
C SER A 28 12.36 1.57 -1.43
N SER A 29 12.15 1.02 -2.62
CA SER A 29 10.87 1.04 -3.33
C SER A 29 9.78 0.30 -2.55
N LEU A 30 10.07 -0.93 -2.14
CA LEU A 30 9.15 -1.76 -1.36
C LEU A 30 8.73 -1.11 -0.04
N LEU A 31 9.66 -0.44 0.66
CA LEU A 31 9.35 0.31 1.89
C LEU A 31 8.33 1.43 1.66
N VAL A 32 8.44 2.14 0.53
CA VAL A 32 7.47 3.20 0.17
C VAL A 32 6.10 2.60 -0.13
N HIS A 33 6.04 1.46 -0.83
CA HIS A 33 4.80 0.75 -1.07
C HIS A 33 4.13 0.31 0.24
N GLU A 34 4.88 -0.29 1.17
CA GLU A 34 4.38 -0.70 2.48
C GLU A 34 3.79 0.46 3.28
N GLN A 35 4.51 1.59 3.35
CA GLN A 35 4.04 2.78 4.08
C GLN A 35 2.74 3.32 3.49
N ARG A 36 2.64 3.39 2.16
CA ARG A 36 1.42 3.85 1.47
C ARG A 36 0.24 2.93 1.73
N MET A 37 0.45 1.62 1.71
CA MET A 37 -0.59 0.63 1.97
C MET A 37 -1.07 0.68 3.42
N LYS A 38 -0.15 0.82 4.36
CA LYS A 38 -0.49 0.99 5.79
C LYS A 38 -1.33 2.24 6.01
N ALA A 39 -0.92 3.38 5.44
CA ALA A 39 -1.68 4.63 5.56
C ALA A 39 -3.09 4.56 4.94
N GLN A 40 -3.29 3.75 3.89
CA GLN A 40 -4.62 3.51 3.34
C GLN A 40 -5.47 2.65 4.27
N LYS A 41 -4.89 1.60 4.86
CA LYS A 41 -5.57 0.73 5.84
C LYS A 41 -6.00 1.52 7.08
N ASP A 42 -5.11 2.34 7.63
CA ASP A 42 -5.41 3.17 8.82
C ASP A 42 -6.56 4.15 8.54
N LYS A 43 -6.63 4.73 7.32
CA LYS A 43 -7.74 5.59 6.90
C LYS A 43 -9.06 4.82 6.76
N GLU A 44 -9.03 3.59 6.26
CA GLU A 44 -10.22 2.75 6.12
C GLU A 44 -10.78 2.36 7.50
N GLU A 45 -9.90 2.00 8.45
CA GLU A 45 -10.27 1.74 9.85
C GLU A 45 -10.84 2.98 10.55
N GLU A 46 -10.24 4.17 10.34
CA GLU A 46 -10.74 5.43 10.91
C GLU A 46 -12.14 5.79 10.37
N GLN A 47 -12.39 5.60 9.08
CA GLN A 47 -13.70 5.83 8.47
C GLN A 47 -14.75 4.85 9.01
N ALA A 48 -14.40 3.57 9.16
CA ALA A 48 -15.29 2.57 9.75
C ALA A 48 -15.69 2.94 11.18
N LEU A 49 -14.73 3.39 12.01
CA LEU A 49 -14.98 3.83 13.39
C LEU A 49 -15.92 5.05 13.47
N LYS A 50 -15.80 6.02 12.56
CA LYS A 50 -16.67 7.22 12.54
C LYS A 50 -18.11 6.91 12.14
N ILE A 51 -18.34 5.96 11.22
CA ILE A 51 -19.70 5.57 10.81
C ILE A 51 -20.47 4.95 12.00
N THR A 52 -19.80 4.19 12.86
CA THR A 52 -20.41 3.60 14.06
C THR A 52 -20.74 4.63 15.14
N ALA A 53 -20.05 5.78 15.15
CA ALA A 53 -20.24 6.83 16.16
C ALA A 53 -21.42 7.77 15.86
N ASN A 54 -21.78 7.95 14.58
CA ASN A 54 -22.84 8.86 14.15
C ASN A 54 -24.24 8.21 14.07
N GLY A 55 -24.36 6.94 14.46
CA GLY A 55 -25.61 6.16 14.42
C GLY A 55 -26.44 6.18 15.71
N ARG A 56 -26.37 7.23 16.52
CA ARG A 56 -27.21 7.41 17.71
C ARG A 56 -27.79 8.82 17.79
#